data_AF-A0A7H0LHY4-F1
#
_entry.id   AF-A0A7H0LHY4-F1
#
_cell.length_a   1.000
_cell.length_b   1.000
_cell.length_c   1.000
_cell.angle_alpha   90.00
_cell.angle_beta   90.00
_cell.angle_gamma   90.00
#
_symmetry.space_group_name_H-M   'P 1'
#
loop_
_entity.id
_entity.type
_entity.pdbx_description
1 polymer ?
#
loop_
_entity_poly.entity_id
_entity_poly.type
_entity_poly.pdbx_seq_one_letter_code
_entity_poly.pdbx_strand_id
1 'polypeptide(L)'
;MIVVKVELWSAVDGQRRELARMTIDNIGGDVTRGDYRTRTMRGRSEQQLHRAMLTNSLTREGKVLGHQRLKLHVWNLVAKALTGMGYGKEN
;
A
#
# COMPACT_ATOMS: atom_id res chain seq x y z
N MET A 1 4.04 -1.16 10.62
CA MET A 1 3.69 -1.47 9.22
C MET A 1 2.19 -1.35 9.08
N ILE A 2 1.69 -0.75 8.00
CA ILE A 2 0.25 -0.76 7.66
C ILE A 2 0.04 -1.56 6.38
N VAL A 3 -1.13 -2.20 6.28
CA VAL A 3 -1.58 -2.92 5.08
C VAL A 3 -2.77 -2.16 4.51
N VAL A 4 -2.71 -1.82 3.24
CA VAL A 4 -3.78 -1.15 2.50
C VAL A 4 -4.34 -2.15 1.51
N LYS A 5 -5.65 -2.39 1.60
CA LYS A 5 -6.39 -3.26 0.69
C LYS A 5 -7.32 -2.43 -0.19
N VAL A 6 -7.45 -2.82 -1.44
CA VAL A 6 -8.53 -2.37 -2.33
C VAL A 6 -9.49 -3.53 -2.48
N GLU A 7 -10.74 -3.31 -2.08
CA GLU A 7 -11.78 -4.32 -2.14
C GLU A 7 -12.91 -3.88 -3.07
N LEU A 8 -13.36 -4.81 -3.91
CA LEU A 8 -14.65 -4.71 -4.58
C LEU A 8 -15.73 -5.20 -3.63
N TRP A 9 -16.73 -4.36 -3.43
CA TRP A 9 -17.94 -4.72 -2.71
C TRP A 9 -19.09 -4.69 -3.71
N SER A 10 -19.61 -5.87 -4.03
CA SER A 10 -20.70 -6.00 -4.98
C SER A 10 -22.02 -5.55 -4.34
N ALA A 11 -22.69 -4.61 -4.98
CA ALA A 11 -24.03 -4.18 -4.57
C ALA A 11 -25.13 -5.17 -4.99
N VAL A 12 -24.81 -6.15 -5.86
CA VAL A 12 -25.80 -7.08 -6.43
C VAL A 12 -25.99 -8.30 -5.53
N ASP A 13 -24.88 -8.92 -5.13
CA ASP A 13 -24.87 -10.19 -4.39
C ASP A 13 -24.18 -10.06 -3.02
N GLY A 14 -23.73 -8.86 -2.65
CA GLY A 14 -23.04 -8.59 -1.38
C GLY A 14 -21.64 -9.19 -1.27
N GLN A 15 -21.15 -9.85 -2.34
CA GLN A 15 -19.85 -10.50 -2.34
C GLN A 15 -18.72 -9.47 -2.24
N ARG A 16 -17.66 -9.85 -1.53
CA ARG A 16 -16.46 -9.02 -1.36
C ARG A 16 -15.28 -9.73 -1.98
N ARG A 17 -14.45 -8.96 -2.69
CA ARG A 17 -13.24 -9.47 -3.30
C ARG A 17 -12.10 -8.49 -3.16
N GLU A 18 -10.99 -8.95 -2.63
CA GLU A 18 -9.75 -8.17 -2.64
C GLU A 18 -9.16 -8.11 -4.05
N LEU A 19 -8.95 -6.89 -4.54
CA LEU A 19 -8.39 -6.59 -5.86
C LEU A 19 -6.89 -6.33 -5.81
N ALA A 20 -6.42 -5.64 -4.77
CA ALA A 20 -5.03 -5.26 -4.62
C ALA A 20 -4.64 -5.10 -3.15
N ARG A 21 -3.34 -5.31 -2.88
CA ARG A 21 -2.73 -5.13 -1.55
C ARG A 21 -1.43 -4.35 -1.64
N MET A 22 -1.25 -3.41 -0.73
CA MET A 22 -0.02 -2.67 -0.51
C MET A 22 0.41 -2.79 0.96
N THR A 23 1.72 -2.88 1.21
CA THR A 23 2.28 -2.67 2.55
C THR A 23 3.09 -1.38 2.59
N ILE A 24 3.04 -0.70 3.73
CA ILE A 24 3.87 0.47 4.03
C ILE A 24 4.56 0.20 5.37
N ASP A 25 5.89 0.07 5.32
CA ASP A 25 6.73 -0.30 6.46
C ASP A 25 7.66 0.85 6.81
N ASN A 26 7.75 1.23 8.09
CA ASN A 26 8.70 2.25 8.53
C ASN A 26 10.13 1.69 8.41
N ILE A 27 11.03 2.47 7.81
CA ILE A 27 12.44 2.13 7.58
C ILE A 27 13.38 3.19 8.16
N GLY A 28 12.87 4.17 8.91
CA GLY A 28 13.63 5.31 9.41
C GLY A 28 12.77 6.50 9.82
N GLY A 29 13.45 7.59 10.18
CA GLY A 29 12.86 8.84 10.64
C GLY A 29 12.94 9.04 12.16
N ASP A 30 12.15 9.99 12.65
CA ASP A 30 12.08 10.43 14.05
C ASP A 30 10.66 10.29 14.64
N VAL A 31 10.44 10.88 15.81
CA VAL A 31 9.15 10.82 16.52
C VAL A 31 8.00 11.43 15.70
N THR A 32 8.28 12.49 14.95
CA THR A 32 7.29 13.30 14.21
C THR A 32 7.31 13.03 12.71
N ARG A 33 8.41 12.48 12.17
CA ARG A 33 8.62 12.19 10.76
C ARG A 33 8.96 10.72 10.54
N GLY A 34 8.36 10.09 9.54
CA GLY A 34 8.66 8.71 9.18
C GLY A 34 9.19 8.58 7.74
N ASP A 35 10.18 7.73 7.59
CA ASP A 35 10.59 7.19 6.30
C ASP A 35 9.97 5.81 6.12
N TYR A 36 9.42 5.55 4.94
CA TYR A 36 8.65 4.35 4.66
C TYR A 36 9.09 3.69 3.37
N ARG A 37 9.18 2.36 3.39
CA ARG A 37 9.17 1.52 2.20
C ARG A 37 7.74 1.15 1.86
N THR A 38 7.40 1.19 0.58
CA THR A 38 6.05 0.94 0.07
C THR A 38 6.09 -0.15 -0.98
N ARG A 39 5.25 -1.18 -0.86
CA ARG A 39 5.30 -2.36 -1.73
C ARG A 39 3.91 -2.79 -2.15
N THR A 40 3.68 -3.04 -3.44
CA THR A 40 2.43 -3.64 -3.93
C THR A 40 2.64 -5.12 -4.21
N MET A 41 1.66 -5.94 -3.83
CA MET A 41 1.75 -7.39 -3.94
C MET A 41 1.33 -7.87 -5.33
N ARG A 42 1.93 -8.96 -5.82
CA ARG A 42 1.50 -9.64 -7.04
C ARG A 42 0.36 -10.61 -6.72
N GLY A 43 -0.79 -10.48 -7.37
CA GLY A 43 -1.92 -11.40 -7.19
C GLY A 43 -3.25 -10.78 -7.63
N ARG A 44 -4.29 -11.62 -7.75
CA ARG A 44 -5.67 -11.22 -8.12
C ARG A 44 -6.76 -11.82 -7.22
N SER A 45 -6.33 -12.45 -6.12
CA SER A 45 -7.21 -12.96 -5.06
C SER A 45 -6.58 -12.69 -3.70
N GLU A 46 -7.40 -12.71 -2.65
CA GLU A 46 -6.93 -12.54 -1.27
C GLU A 46 -5.82 -13.55 -0.91
N GLN A 47 -5.99 -14.82 -1.26
CA GLN A 47 -5.00 -15.86 -0.94
C GLN A 47 -3.68 -15.64 -1.68
N GLN A 48 -3.74 -15.23 -2.95
CA GLN A 48 -2.55 -14.90 -3.73
C GLN A 48 -1.84 -13.67 -3.15
N LEU A 49 -2.58 -12.61 -2.83
CA LEU A 49 -2.04 -11.38 -2.26
C LEU A 49 -1.46 -11.60 -0.86
N HIS A 50 -2.08 -12.46 -0.05
CA HIS A 50 -1.55 -12.87 1.25
C HIS A 50 -0.25 -13.67 1.11
N ARG A 51 -0.24 -14.69 0.24
CA ARG A 51 1.00 -15.43 -0.05
C ARG A 51 2.11 -14.51 -0.54
N ALA A 52 1.80 -13.63 -1.48
CA ALA A 52 2.75 -12.66 -2.03
C ALA A 52 3.32 -11.72 -0.96
N MET A 53 2.51 -11.32 0.02
CA MET A 53 2.98 -10.53 1.18
C MET A 53 3.97 -11.32 2.05
N LEU A 54 3.72 -12.61 2.29
CA LEU A 54 4.60 -13.46 3.09
C LEU A 54 5.91 -13.80 2.37
N THR A 55 5.85 -14.03 1.06
CA THR A 55 7.02 -14.40 0.25
C THR A 55 7.71 -13.21 -0.41
N ASN A 56 7.28 -11.98 -0.10
CA ASN A 56 7.77 -10.75 -0.70
C ASN A 56 7.73 -10.75 -2.26
N SER A 57 6.64 -11.28 -2.84
CA SER A 57 6.39 -11.30 -4.29
C SER A 57 5.70 -10.00 -4.71
N LEU A 58 6.46 -9.11 -5.33
CA LEU A 58 6.05 -7.72 -5.54
C LEU A 58 5.65 -7.43 -6.99
N THR A 59 4.77 -6.44 -7.15
CA THR A 59 4.50 -5.77 -8.42
C THR A 59 5.38 -4.53 -8.56
N ARG A 60 5.39 -3.66 -7.55
CA ARG A 60 6.22 -2.45 -7.48
C ARG A 60 6.72 -2.21 -6.06
N GLU A 61 7.88 -1.56 -5.95
CA GLU A 61 8.43 -1.05 -4.70
C GLU A 61 8.76 0.44 -4.85
N GLY A 62 8.63 1.20 -3.77
CA GLY A 62 8.95 2.61 -3.70
C GLY A 62 9.29 3.05 -2.27
N LYS A 63 9.54 4.35 -2.10
CA LYS A 63 9.86 4.95 -0.80
C LYS A 63 9.11 6.27 -0.62
N VAL A 64 8.77 6.58 0.62
CA VAL A 64 8.29 7.89 1.06
C VAL A 64 9.20 8.37 2.18
N LEU A 65 9.84 9.52 2.02
CA LEU A 65 10.79 10.05 3.01
C LEU A 65 10.21 11.28 3.72
N GLY A 66 10.54 11.46 5.00
CA GLY A 66 10.22 12.63 5.81
C GLY A 66 8.72 12.90 6.00
N HIS A 67 7.88 11.88 5.98
CA HIS A 67 6.42 12.06 6.10
C HIS A 67 6.03 12.45 7.53
N GLN A 68 5.29 13.55 7.70
CA GLN A 68 4.84 14.09 9.00
C GLN A 68 3.75 13.20 9.64
N ARG A 69 4.16 12.09 10.28
CA ARG A 69 3.32 10.95 10.66
C ARG A 69 2.30 11.23 11.77
N LEU A 70 2.50 12.28 12.57
CA LEU A 70 1.57 12.67 13.65
C LEU A 70 0.64 13.81 13.24
N LYS A 71 0.91 14.46 12.10
CA LYS A 71 0.17 15.65 11.65
C LYS A 71 -0.74 15.34 10.46
N LEU A 72 -0.29 14.50 9.54
CA LEU A 72 -1.00 14.22 8.29
C LEU A 72 -1.87 12.98 8.41
N HIS A 73 -3.09 13.05 7.89
CA HIS A 73 -3.97 11.89 7.78
C HIS A 73 -3.31 10.79 6.91
N VAL A 74 -3.56 9.51 7.23
CA VAL A 74 -2.94 8.36 6.57
C VAL A 74 -3.11 8.35 5.04
N TRP A 75 -4.22 8.90 4.52
CA TRP A 75 -4.44 9.05 3.08
C TRP A 75 -3.34 9.84 2.37
N ASN A 76 -2.71 10.82 3.04
CA ASN A 76 -1.55 11.52 2.48
C ASN A 76 -0.34 10.60 2.32
N LEU A 77 -0.14 9.65 3.25
CA LEU A 77 0.92 8.65 3.13
C LEU A 77 0.61 7.67 1.99
N VAL A 78 -0.64 7.22 1.88
CA VAL A 78 -1.09 6.34 0.79
C VAL A 78 -0.92 7.00 -0.58
N ALA A 79 -1.31 8.27 -0.74
CA ALA A 79 -1.14 9.01 -1.99
C ALA A 79 0.33 9.17 -2.37
N LYS A 80 1.20 9.53 -1.41
CA LYS A 80 2.65 9.60 -1.61
C LYS A 80 3.25 8.24 -1.97
N ALA A 81 2.77 7.16 -1.35
CA ALA A 81 3.20 5.80 -1.65
C ALA A 81 2.86 5.39 -3.09
N LEU A 82 1.62 5.63 -3.51
CA LEU A 82 1.17 5.36 -4.89
C LEU A 82 2.00 6.15 -5.89
N THR A 83 2.21 7.45 -5.65
CA THR A 83 3.06 8.32 -6.48
C THR A 83 4.50 7.82 -6.54
N GLY A 84 5.08 7.46 -5.39
CA GLY A 84 6.46 6.95 -5.27
C GLY A 84 6.69 5.62 -5.97
N MET A 85 5.63 4.81 -6.15
CA MET A 85 5.65 3.59 -6.95
C MET A 85 5.26 3.81 -8.43
N GLY A 86 5.04 5.07 -8.83
CA GLY A 86 4.70 5.43 -10.22
C GLY A 86 3.27 5.07 -10.64
N TYR A 87 2.33 4.93 -9.69
CA TYR A 87 0.90 4.88 -9.99
C TYR A 87 0.35 6.30 -10.18
N GLY A 88 -0.73 6.43 -10.95
CA GLY A 88 -1.38 7.73 -11.22
C GLY A 88 -0.67 8.59 -12.28
N LYS A 89 0.31 8.02 -12.99
CA LYS A 89 0.87 8.61 -14.21
C LYS A 89 0.27 7.90 -15.41
N GLU A 90 -0.28 8.66 -16.35
CA GLU A 90 -0.60 8.19 -17.70
C GLU A 90 0.65 8.47 -18.56
N ASN A 91 1.05 7.49 -19.39
CA ASN A 91 2.13 7.69 -20.36
C ASN A 91 1.62 8.56 -21.52
#